data_AF-A0A067JPM5-F1
#
_entry.id   AF-A0A067JPM5-F1
#
_cell.length_a   1.000
_cell.length_b   1.000
_cell.length_c   1.000
_cell.angle_alpha   90.00
_cell.angle_beta   90.00
_cell.angle_gamma   90.00
#
_symmetry.space_group_name_H-M   'P 1'
#
loop_
_entity.id
_entity.type
_entity.pdbx_description
1 polymer ?
#
loop_
_entity_poly.entity_id
_entity_poly.type
_entity_poly.pdbx_seq_one_letter_code
_entity_poly.pdbx_strand_id
1 'polypeptide(L)'
;MLSKSSDQIHETLNSIDSSVQNVAQTTKDVKGHMHILSQHSDAIYNQSKEIANSQSEIREEQTRMNEKLKEGMETIHDAYSNLGQQVEILRIEAVEIEKQIDTVGEKMSSKMQYLQNTADDIEDKAGKSLDKQKELLDGQSTALKGLQLLTEFQSEALEESRITLQRLVEYGHKQQEQLLQRQEQLQQVHDHLMQNSKSMLAAQEAFESKQASMFIALDKLFALHNAMLLESRIIKSFFIYSMSIFIIYMFTSTKQTYTVRARLYIGLCATFLIEVAVLRITTNDIEQQAWLLNLIRSLFVLLSSLQFLHAIFTYRDYEVLNHHMIQTLIDKVNDMQRNKELLWETESEVNWSSWVETELPEEVDYLEDPDYMYPEEVGENSIISTNSITRKYDLRSRYRG
;
A
#
# COMPACT_ATOMS: atom_id res chain seq x y z
N MET A 1 241.37 72.47 5.12
CA MET A 1 240.53 72.23 3.92
C MET A 1 240.49 70.72 3.72
N LEU A 2 239.39 69.97 3.82
CA LEU A 2 237.95 70.18 4.00
C LEU A 2 237.45 68.78 4.44
N SER A 3 236.96 68.51 5.65
CA SER A 3 235.81 69.09 6.37
C SER A 3 234.49 69.11 5.58
N LYS A 4 234.33 68.29 4.53
CA LYS A 4 233.03 68.18 3.85
C LYS A 4 232.67 66.80 3.26
N SER A 5 233.55 65.80 3.31
CA SER A 5 233.31 64.48 2.68
C SER A 5 232.95 63.35 3.65
N SER A 6 233.14 63.52 4.95
CA SER A 6 232.89 62.43 5.91
C SER A 6 231.45 62.43 6.43
N ASP A 7 230.88 63.60 6.70
CA ASP A 7 229.51 63.73 7.20
C ASP A 7 228.48 63.30 6.15
N GLN A 8 228.76 63.57 4.88
CA GLN A 8 227.87 63.22 3.77
C GLN A 8 227.77 61.71 3.55
N ILE A 9 228.86 60.95 3.76
CA ILE A 9 228.84 59.48 3.65
C ILE A 9 228.06 58.86 4.81
N HIS A 10 228.18 59.40 6.02
CA HIS A 10 227.50 58.87 7.20
C HIS A 10 225.98 59.12 7.17
N GLU A 11 225.55 60.26 6.65
CA GLU A 11 224.14 60.60 6.45
C GLU A 11 223.51 59.75 5.32
N THR A 12 224.28 59.46 4.27
CA THR A 12 223.83 58.58 3.17
C THR A 12 223.65 57.13 3.63
N LEU A 13 224.54 56.63 4.51
CA LEU A 13 224.41 55.27 5.07
C LEU A 13 223.15 55.14 5.95
N ASN A 14 222.84 56.13 6.79
CA ASN A 14 221.63 56.13 7.61
C ASN A 14 220.35 56.27 6.78
N SER A 15 220.38 57.00 5.66
CA SER A 15 219.26 57.11 4.72
C SER A 15 218.98 55.80 3.97
N ILE A 16 220.01 55.00 3.69
CA ILE A 16 219.86 53.69 3.06
C ILE A 16 219.32 52.68 4.07
N ASP A 17 219.82 52.68 5.30
CA ASP A 17 219.35 51.78 6.35
C ASP A 17 217.86 52.02 6.68
N SER A 18 217.43 53.28 6.75
CA SER A 18 216.01 53.61 6.94
C SER A 18 215.13 53.17 5.76
N SER A 19 215.64 53.24 4.52
CA SER A 19 214.93 52.75 3.33
C SER A 19 214.82 51.23 3.30
N VAL A 20 215.88 50.53 3.72
CA VAL A 20 215.88 49.06 3.82
C VAL A 20 214.90 48.58 4.89
N GLN A 21 214.85 49.25 6.06
CA GLN A 21 213.85 48.94 7.08
C GLN A 21 212.42 49.21 6.60
N ASN A 22 212.17 50.32 5.90
CA ASN A 22 210.84 50.61 5.36
C ASN A 22 210.40 49.56 4.34
N VAL A 23 211.27 49.19 3.40
CA VAL A 23 210.99 48.14 2.41
C VAL A 23 210.76 46.78 3.06
N ALA A 24 211.54 46.43 4.08
CA ALA A 24 211.33 45.20 4.85
C ALA A 24 209.97 45.18 5.56
N GLN A 25 209.55 46.31 6.15
CA GLN A 25 208.26 46.45 6.81
C GLN A 25 207.10 46.39 5.80
N THR A 26 207.18 47.11 4.67
CA THR A 26 206.16 47.08 3.61
C THR A 26 206.04 45.69 2.98
N THR A 27 207.14 44.97 2.81
CA THR A 27 207.13 43.59 2.30
C THR A 27 206.43 42.64 3.28
N LYS A 28 206.56 42.89 4.59
CA LYS A 28 205.88 42.13 5.63
C LYS A 28 204.36 42.39 5.63
N ASP A 29 203.95 43.65 5.47
CA ASP A 29 202.54 44.04 5.31
C ASP A 29 201.92 43.45 4.04
N VAL A 30 202.62 43.53 2.91
CA VAL A 30 202.16 42.93 1.64
C VAL A 30 202.00 41.42 1.78
N LYS A 31 202.94 40.74 2.46
CA LYS A 31 202.82 39.29 2.73
C LYS A 31 201.60 38.98 3.62
N GLY A 32 201.28 39.83 4.59
CA GLY A 32 200.07 39.74 5.40
C GLY A 32 198.80 39.92 4.58
N HIS A 33 198.75 40.96 3.74
CA HIS A 33 197.64 41.22 2.81
C HIS A 33 197.46 40.10 1.78
N MET A 34 198.54 39.52 1.26
CA MET A 34 198.49 38.40 0.31
C MET A 34 197.90 37.14 0.94
N HIS A 35 198.21 36.89 2.22
CA HIS A 35 197.63 35.77 2.95
C HIS A 35 196.13 35.97 3.22
N ILE A 36 195.72 37.19 3.59
CA ILE A 36 194.30 37.56 3.77
C ILE A 36 193.55 37.47 2.43
N LEU A 37 194.16 37.94 1.33
CA LEU A 37 193.56 37.87 0.00
C LEU A 37 193.37 36.42 -0.47
N SER A 38 194.34 35.54 -0.19
CA SER A 38 194.21 34.11 -0.47
C SER A 38 193.06 33.48 0.33
N GLN A 39 192.98 33.77 1.63
CA GLN A 39 191.86 33.30 2.46
C GLN A 39 190.50 33.83 1.97
N HIS A 40 190.45 35.09 1.53
CA HIS A 40 189.22 35.69 1.02
C HIS A 40 188.82 35.11 -0.34
N SER A 41 189.78 34.81 -1.21
CA SER A 41 189.54 34.14 -2.50
C SER A 41 189.00 32.73 -2.31
N ASP A 42 189.55 31.96 -1.36
CA ASP A 42 189.04 30.63 -1.03
C ASP A 42 187.62 30.69 -0.46
N ALA A 43 187.34 31.68 0.40
CA ALA A 43 185.99 31.93 0.91
C ALA A 43 185.00 32.30 -0.20
N ILE A 44 185.38 33.19 -1.13
CA ILE A 44 184.55 33.58 -2.29
C ILE A 44 184.30 32.39 -3.21
N TYR A 45 185.31 31.55 -3.48
CA TYR A 45 185.16 30.36 -4.31
C TYR A 45 184.17 29.37 -3.67
N ASN A 46 184.29 29.13 -2.36
CA ASN A 46 183.36 28.27 -1.62
C ASN A 46 181.94 28.86 -1.63
N GLN A 47 181.78 30.17 -1.44
CA GLN A 47 180.48 30.84 -1.48
C GLN A 47 179.86 30.81 -2.90
N SER A 48 180.66 30.98 -3.95
CA SER A 48 180.19 30.85 -5.34
C SER A 48 179.72 29.42 -5.65
N LYS A 49 180.39 28.41 -5.09
CA LYS A 49 179.99 27.00 -5.20
C LYS A 49 178.67 26.73 -4.47
N GLU A 50 178.50 27.28 -3.27
CA GLU A 50 177.23 27.21 -2.53
C GLU A 50 176.09 27.90 -3.31
N ILE A 51 176.33 29.09 -3.87
CA ILE A 51 175.35 29.80 -4.71
C ILE A 51 174.97 28.97 -5.93
N ALA A 52 175.94 28.35 -6.62
CA ALA A 52 175.65 27.49 -7.77
C ALA A 52 174.78 26.28 -7.39
N ASN A 53 175.05 25.67 -6.23
CA ASN A 53 174.23 24.58 -5.70
C ASN A 53 172.80 25.06 -5.39
N SER A 54 172.64 26.20 -4.70
CA SER A 54 171.31 26.78 -4.43
C SER A 54 170.55 27.16 -5.70
N GLN A 55 171.23 27.67 -6.74
CA GLN A 55 170.60 27.96 -8.04
C GLN A 55 170.12 26.69 -8.74
N SER A 56 170.87 25.59 -8.64
CA SER A 56 170.44 24.28 -9.14
C SER A 56 169.21 23.76 -8.38
N GLU A 57 169.23 23.83 -7.06
CA GLU A 57 168.13 23.39 -6.19
C GLU A 57 166.86 24.22 -6.44
N ILE A 58 166.97 25.55 -6.57
CA ILE A 58 165.83 26.42 -6.91
C ILE A 58 165.23 26.02 -8.27
N ARG A 59 166.05 25.71 -9.26
CA ARG A 59 165.58 25.31 -10.59
C ARG A 59 164.83 23.98 -10.56
N GLU A 60 165.32 23.04 -9.76
CA GLU A 60 164.64 21.77 -9.52
C GLU A 60 163.32 21.96 -8.77
N GLU A 61 163.30 22.77 -7.72
CA GLU A 61 162.09 23.12 -6.96
C GLU A 61 161.06 23.89 -7.80
N GLN A 62 161.48 24.78 -8.69
CA GLN A 62 160.59 25.43 -9.67
C GLN A 62 159.98 24.43 -10.64
N THR A 63 160.77 23.45 -11.09
CA THR A 63 160.28 22.39 -11.98
C THR A 63 159.23 21.53 -11.25
N ARG A 64 159.54 21.12 -10.02
CA ARG A 64 158.62 20.37 -9.15
C ARG A 64 157.35 21.16 -8.83
N MET A 65 157.47 22.46 -8.61
CA MET A 65 156.34 23.36 -8.38
C MET A 65 155.45 23.44 -9.62
N ASN A 66 156.04 23.56 -10.81
CA ASN A 66 155.29 23.65 -12.07
C ASN A 66 154.55 22.33 -12.38
N GLU A 67 155.17 21.17 -12.12
CA GLU A 67 154.50 19.87 -12.21
C GLU A 67 153.32 19.77 -11.25
N LYS A 68 153.49 20.12 -9.97
CA LYS A 68 152.39 20.12 -9.00
C LYS A 68 151.28 21.11 -9.36
N LEU A 69 151.63 22.25 -9.96
CA LEU A 69 150.65 23.25 -10.39
C LEU A 69 149.87 22.75 -11.61
N LYS A 70 150.52 22.02 -12.52
CA LYS A 70 149.87 21.34 -13.64
C LYS A 70 148.94 20.22 -13.17
N GLU A 71 149.40 19.34 -12.28
CA GLU A 71 148.54 18.31 -11.65
C GLU A 71 147.36 18.95 -10.91
N GLY A 72 147.60 20.03 -10.17
CA GLY A 72 146.55 20.82 -9.51
C GLY A 72 145.55 21.41 -10.52
N MET A 73 146.01 21.89 -11.67
CA MET A 73 145.15 22.44 -12.72
C MET A 73 144.34 21.35 -13.42
N GLU A 74 144.92 20.18 -13.69
CA GLU A 74 144.22 19.03 -14.26
C GLU A 74 143.14 18.52 -13.29
N THR A 75 143.47 18.38 -12.00
CA THR A 75 142.48 17.97 -10.98
C THR A 75 141.36 19.00 -10.80
N ILE A 76 141.64 20.31 -10.87
CA ILE A 76 140.61 21.35 -10.87
C ILE A 76 139.75 21.29 -12.13
N HIS A 77 140.36 21.07 -13.30
CA HIS A 77 139.63 20.96 -14.56
C HIS A 77 138.67 19.76 -14.56
N ASP A 78 139.14 18.60 -14.08
CA ASP A 78 138.34 17.40 -13.93
C ASP A 78 137.20 17.60 -12.92
N ALA A 79 137.47 18.24 -11.78
CA ALA A 79 136.45 18.59 -10.80
C ALA A 79 135.41 19.55 -11.38
N TYR A 80 135.82 20.54 -12.16
CA TYR A 80 134.91 21.50 -12.81
C TYR A 80 134.05 20.82 -13.88
N SER A 81 134.63 19.94 -14.69
CA SER A 81 133.90 19.15 -15.70
C SER A 81 132.88 18.21 -15.06
N ASN A 82 133.29 17.48 -14.02
CA ASN A 82 132.39 16.61 -13.26
C ASN A 82 131.27 17.39 -12.57
N LEU A 83 131.57 18.56 -12.00
CA LEU A 83 130.55 19.44 -11.41
C LEU A 83 129.56 19.92 -12.47
N GLY A 84 130.04 20.33 -13.66
CA GLY A 84 129.19 20.72 -14.78
C GLY A 84 128.24 19.60 -15.21
N GLN A 85 128.73 18.36 -15.28
CA GLN A 85 127.90 17.18 -15.57
C GLN A 85 126.86 16.92 -14.47
N GLN A 86 127.26 17.01 -13.19
CA GLN A 86 126.32 16.80 -12.08
C GLN A 86 125.24 17.88 -12.01
N VAL A 87 125.58 19.14 -12.30
CA VAL A 87 124.60 20.24 -12.38
C VAL A 87 123.60 20.01 -13.52
N GLU A 88 124.06 19.49 -14.66
CA GLU A 88 123.17 19.15 -15.77
C GLU A 88 122.25 17.96 -15.44
N ILE A 89 122.76 16.93 -14.75
CA ILE A 89 121.95 15.81 -14.24
C ILE A 89 120.88 16.35 -13.28
N LEU A 90 121.25 17.19 -12.32
CA LEU A 90 120.33 17.85 -11.38
C LEU A 90 119.26 18.66 -12.11
N ARG A 91 119.62 19.37 -13.18
CA ARG A 91 118.66 20.12 -14.01
C ARG A 91 117.64 19.19 -14.67
N ILE A 92 118.09 18.05 -15.20
CA ILE A 92 117.21 17.05 -15.83
C ILE A 92 116.29 16.42 -14.78
N GLU A 93 116.81 16.03 -13.62
CA GLU A 93 116.02 15.48 -12.52
C GLU A 93 114.98 16.48 -12.01
N ALA A 94 115.33 17.76 -11.88
CA ALA A 94 114.40 18.81 -11.47
C ALA A 94 113.23 18.97 -12.46
N VAL A 95 113.50 18.92 -13.77
CA VAL A 95 112.45 18.97 -14.81
C VAL A 95 111.55 17.72 -14.76
N GLU A 96 112.11 16.55 -14.52
CA GLU A 96 111.31 15.32 -14.38
C GLU A 96 110.44 15.34 -13.11
N ILE A 97 110.95 15.88 -12.00
CA ILE A 97 110.17 16.10 -10.78
C ILE A 97 109.01 17.07 -11.04
N GLU A 98 109.25 18.19 -11.72
CA GLU A 98 108.21 19.16 -12.08
C GLU A 98 107.10 18.49 -12.90
N LYS A 99 107.45 17.71 -13.91
CA LYS A 99 106.50 16.93 -14.73
C LYS A 99 105.68 15.93 -13.91
N GLN A 100 106.31 15.26 -12.94
CA GLN A 100 105.60 14.34 -12.05
C GLN A 100 104.65 15.08 -11.10
N ILE A 101 105.06 16.25 -10.59
CA ILE A 101 104.20 17.13 -9.77
C ILE A 101 102.98 17.56 -10.58
N ASP A 102 103.16 18.00 -11.84
CA ASP A 102 102.05 18.38 -12.72
C ASP A 102 101.10 17.19 -12.96
N THR A 103 101.65 16.01 -13.26
CA THR A 103 100.85 14.80 -13.48
C THR A 103 100.05 14.41 -12.24
N VAL A 104 100.64 14.53 -11.05
CA VAL A 104 99.94 14.29 -9.78
C VAL A 104 98.88 15.37 -9.54
N GLY A 105 99.20 16.63 -9.82
CA GLY A 105 98.28 17.77 -9.73
C GLY A 105 97.05 17.59 -10.60
N GLU A 106 97.21 17.21 -11.86
CA GLU A 106 96.10 16.94 -12.78
C GLU A 106 95.23 15.77 -12.30
N LYS A 107 95.85 14.66 -11.89
CA LYS A 107 95.13 13.49 -11.35
C LYS A 107 94.36 13.85 -10.08
N MET A 108 94.97 14.66 -9.21
CA MET A 108 94.34 15.10 -7.96
C MET A 108 93.18 16.04 -8.25
N SER A 109 93.35 16.98 -9.18
CA SER A 109 92.30 17.88 -9.65
C SER A 109 91.11 17.10 -10.22
N SER A 110 91.37 16.12 -11.10
CA SER A 110 90.33 15.26 -11.68
C SER A 110 89.58 14.45 -10.61
N LYS A 111 90.30 13.85 -9.64
CA LYS A 111 89.68 13.13 -8.52
C LYS A 111 88.87 14.06 -7.61
N MET A 112 89.36 15.26 -7.35
CA MET A 112 88.65 16.26 -6.54
C MET A 112 87.36 16.69 -7.23
N GLN A 113 87.41 16.94 -8.54
CA GLN A 113 86.22 17.27 -9.32
C GLN A 113 85.21 16.13 -9.33
N TYR A 114 85.66 14.88 -9.46
CA TYR A 114 84.77 13.72 -9.34
C TYR A 114 84.11 13.63 -7.97
N LEU A 115 84.88 13.83 -6.88
CA LEU A 115 84.34 13.82 -5.51
C LEU A 115 83.33 14.94 -5.31
N GLN A 116 83.61 16.15 -5.81
CA GLN A 116 82.71 17.28 -5.72
C GLN A 116 81.41 17.02 -6.48
N ASN A 117 81.48 16.58 -7.74
CA ASN A 117 80.29 16.23 -8.52
C ASN A 117 79.47 15.12 -7.85
N THR A 118 80.13 14.15 -7.21
CA THR A 118 79.44 13.07 -6.47
C THR A 118 78.78 13.61 -5.20
N ALA A 119 79.43 14.53 -4.48
CA ALA A 119 78.85 15.18 -3.31
C ALA A 119 77.63 16.03 -3.68
N ASP A 120 77.70 16.78 -4.80
CA ASP A 120 76.60 17.59 -5.31
C ASP A 120 75.39 16.71 -5.72
N ASP A 121 75.63 15.56 -6.36
CA ASP A 121 74.56 14.60 -6.71
C ASP A 121 73.91 13.97 -5.46
N ILE A 122 74.72 13.69 -4.44
CA ILE A 122 74.21 13.24 -3.13
C ILE A 122 73.37 14.33 -2.48
N GLU A 123 73.82 15.58 -2.50
CA GLU A 123 73.08 16.73 -1.95
C GLU A 123 71.73 16.90 -2.65
N ASP A 124 71.70 16.92 -3.99
CA ASP A 124 70.46 17.06 -4.76
C ASP A 124 69.49 15.89 -4.49
N LYS A 125 69.98 14.65 -4.49
CA LYS A 125 69.14 13.46 -4.24
C LYS A 125 68.65 13.40 -2.80
N ALA A 126 69.50 13.70 -1.83
CA ALA A 126 69.13 13.74 -0.42
C ALA A 126 68.11 14.86 -0.16
N GLY A 127 68.32 16.05 -0.72
CA GLY A 127 67.37 17.16 -0.65
C GLY A 127 66.00 16.79 -1.20
N LYS A 128 65.94 16.29 -2.44
CA LYS A 128 64.69 15.82 -3.07
C LYS A 128 64.01 14.69 -2.29
N SER A 129 64.79 13.76 -1.73
CA SER A 129 64.25 12.68 -0.90
C SER A 129 63.65 13.20 0.40
N LEU A 130 64.31 14.16 1.04
CA LEU A 130 63.86 14.76 2.30
C LEU A 130 62.59 15.60 2.09
N ASP A 131 62.51 16.36 0.99
CA ASP A 131 61.29 17.09 0.61
C ASP A 131 60.12 16.14 0.37
N LYS A 132 60.33 15.03 -0.36
CA LYS A 132 59.29 14.01 -0.58
C LYS A 132 58.84 13.33 0.71
N GLN A 133 59.77 13.05 1.63
CA GLN A 133 59.42 12.48 2.94
C GLN A 133 58.58 13.46 3.75
N LYS A 134 58.88 14.76 3.68
CA LYS A 134 58.07 15.80 4.33
C LYS A 134 56.66 15.89 3.75
N GLU A 135 56.51 15.87 2.43
CA GLU A 135 55.21 15.85 1.75
C GLU A 135 54.40 14.60 2.15
N LEU A 136 55.05 13.43 2.20
CA LEU A 136 54.41 12.20 2.63
C LEU A 136 53.94 12.25 4.09
N LEU A 137 54.75 12.82 4.99
CA LEU A 137 54.35 13.00 6.39
C LEU A 137 53.17 13.96 6.53
N ASP A 138 53.14 15.04 5.76
CA ASP A 138 52.02 15.99 5.76
C ASP A 138 50.73 15.35 5.19
N GLY A 139 50.86 14.57 4.13
CA GLY A 139 49.77 13.75 3.58
C GLY A 139 49.22 12.74 4.58
N GLN A 140 50.10 12.02 5.30
CA GLN A 140 49.70 11.09 6.36
C GLN A 140 49.01 11.80 7.53
N SER A 141 49.52 12.96 7.96
CA SER A 141 48.90 13.80 8.98
C SER A 141 47.49 14.22 8.59
N THR A 142 47.30 14.62 7.34
CA THR A 142 45.98 15.00 6.80
C THR A 142 45.05 13.79 6.70
N ALA A 143 45.53 12.64 6.24
CA ALA A 143 44.75 11.41 6.20
C ALA A 143 44.31 10.94 7.61
N LEU A 144 45.19 11.08 8.61
CA LEU A 144 44.89 10.76 10.00
C LEU A 144 43.79 11.67 10.57
N LYS A 145 43.86 12.98 10.30
CA LYS A 145 42.78 13.92 10.65
C LYS A 145 41.46 13.54 9.97
N GLY A 146 41.50 13.15 8.69
CA GLY A 146 40.34 12.65 7.96
C GLY A 146 39.74 11.39 8.58
N LEU A 147 40.57 10.43 9.01
CA LEU A 147 40.13 9.23 9.71
C LEU A 147 39.49 9.55 11.08
N GLN A 148 40.04 10.52 11.80
CA GLN A 148 39.47 10.96 13.07
C GLN A 148 38.07 11.57 12.88
N LEU A 149 37.91 12.45 11.88
CA LEU A 149 36.60 13.01 11.51
C LEU A 149 35.60 11.93 11.07
N LEU A 150 36.06 10.95 10.28
CA LEU A 150 35.22 9.83 9.87
C LEU A 150 34.78 8.98 11.06
N THR A 151 35.68 8.75 12.01
CA THR A 151 35.37 7.99 13.24
C THR A 151 34.36 8.74 14.10
N GLU A 152 34.51 10.05 14.25
CA GLU A 152 33.55 10.92 14.95
C GLU A 152 32.18 10.87 14.25
N PHE A 153 32.14 11.06 12.93
CA PHE A 153 30.90 10.97 12.15
C PHE A 153 30.23 9.59 12.26
N GLN A 154 31.00 8.49 12.20
CA GLN A 154 30.47 7.15 12.40
C GLN A 154 29.91 6.96 13.82
N SER A 155 30.55 7.52 14.84
CA SER A 155 30.08 7.43 16.22
C SER A 155 28.77 8.21 16.42
N GLU A 156 28.66 9.40 15.83
CA GLU A 156 27.45 10.22 15.86
C GLU A 156 26.31 9.55 15.11
N ALA A 157 26.57 9.05 13.89
CA ALA A 157 25.56 8.33 13.10
C ALA A 157 25.08 7.05 13.79
N LEU A 158 25.96 6.32 14.48
CA LEU A 158 25.57 5.16 15.29
C LEU A 158 24.71 5.54 16.48
N GLU A 159 25.02 6.65 17.15
CA GLU A 159 24.22 7.13 18.27
C GLU A 159 22.84 7.63 17.81
N GLU A 160 22.78 8.36 16.69
CA GLU A 160 21.51 8.75 16.07
C GLU A 160 20.71 7.53 15.61
N SER A 161 21.37 6.52 15.04
CA SER A 161 20.73 5.25 14.69
C SER A 161 20.17 4.51 15.91
N ARG A 162 20.87 4.53 17.06
CA ARG A 162 20.38 3.95 18.32
C ARG A 162 19.15 4.70 18.83
N ILE A 163 19.19 6.03 18.82
CA ILE A 163 18.06 6.88 19.24
C ILE A 163 16.85 6.65 18.35
N THR A 164 17.02 6.60 17.03
CA THR A 164 15.93 6.34 16.08
C THR A 164 15.35 4.94 16.25
N LEU A 165 16.18 3.92 16.47
CA LEU A 165 15.73 2.56 16.77
C LEU A 165 14.94 2.51 18.08
N GLN A 166 15.41 3.20 19.14
CA GLN A 166 14.69 3.30 20.40
C GLN A 166 13.31 3.96 20.22
N ARG A 167 13.23 5.06 19.46
CA ARG A 167 11.94 5.70 19.10
C ARG A 167 11.03 4.77 18.30
N LEU A 168 11.58 3.96 17.40
CA LEU A 168 10.79 2.99 16.62
C LEU A 168 10.23 1.88 17.50
N VAL A 169 11.03 1.37 18.46
CA VAL A 169 10.58 0.38 19.44
C VAL A 169 9.47 0.95 20.32
N GLU A 170 9.64 2.17 20.83
CA GLU A 170 8.62 2.87 21.62
C GLU A 170 7.32 3.09 20.81
N TYR A 171 7.45 3.54 19.56
CA TYR A 171 6.31 3.69 18.65
C TYR A 171 5.60 2.35 18.38
N GLY A 172 6.36 1.28 18.13
CA GLY A 172 5.83 -0.06 17.92
C GLY A 172 5.06 -0.58 19.14
N HIS A 173 5.60 -0.38 20.34
CA HIS A 173 4.92 -0.75 21.58
C HIS A 173 3.61 0.01 21.77
N LYS A 174 3.63 1.34 21.53
CA LYS A 174 2.43 2.19 21.59
C LYS A 174 1.36 1.76 20.58
N GLN A 175 1.75 1.41 19.36
CA GLN A 175 0.81 0.88 18.36
C GLN A 175 0.21 -0.45 18.78
N GLN A 176 1.01 -1.35 19.36
CA GLN A 176 0.52 -2.64 19.86
C GLN A 176 -0.49 -2.46 21.00
N GLU A 177 -0.23 -1.54 21.94
CA GLU A 177 -1.16 -1.21 23.03
C GLU A 177 -2.47 -0.62 22.50
N GLN A 178 -2.39 0.31 21.53
CA GLN A 178 -3.58 0.87 20.88
C GLN A 178 -4.41 -0.18 20.12
N LEU A 179 -3.75 -1.14 19.47
CA LEU A 179 -4.44 -2.25 18.79
C LEU A 179 -5.15 -3.17 19.79
N LEU A 180 -4.50 -3.50 20.91
CA LEU A 180 -5.12 -4.27 22.00
C LEU A 180 -6.37 -3.54 22.54
N GLN A 181 -6.26 -2.24 22.80
CA GLN A 181 -7.39 -1.44 23.27
C GLN A 181 -8.55 -1.40 22.26
N ARG A 182 -8.25 -1.24 20.96
CA ARG A 182 -9.28 -1.30 19.91
C ARG A 182 -9.92 -2.67 19.79
N GLN A 183 -9.14 -3.75 19.94
CA GLN A 183 -9.66 -5.11 19.90
C GLN A 183 -10.62 -5.35 21.07
N GLU A 184 -10.28 -4.88 22.27
CA GLU A 184 -11.16 -4.95 23.44
C GLU A 184 -12.47 -4.17 23.21
N GLN A 185 -12.39 -2.94 22.69
CA GLN A 185 -13.57 -2.14 22.35
C GLN A 185 -14.45 -2.82 21.29
N LEU A 186 -13.85 -3.40 20.24
CA LEU A 186 -14.58 -4.14 19.22
C LEU A 186 -15.27 -5.36 19.79
N GLN A 187 -14.62 -6.08 20.72
CA GLN A 187 -15.22 -7.23 21.38
C GLN A 187 -16.42 -6.82 22.24
N GLN A 188 -16.32 -5.73 23.00
CA GLN A 188 -17.46 -5.19 23.76
C GLN A 188 -18.63 -4.80 22.85
N VAL A 189 -18.35 -4.14 21.72
CA VAL A 189 -19.40 -3.77 20.74
C VAL A 189 -20.01 -5.03 20.11
N HIS A 190 -19.22 -6.04 19.80
CA HIS A 190 -19.69 -7.30 19.25
C HIS A 190 -20.61 -8.04 20.22
N ASP A 191 -20.21 -8.14 21.50
CA ASP A 191 -21.02 -8.77 22.55
C ASP A 191 -22.36 -8.05 22.73
N HIS A 192 -22.34 -6.71 22.75
CA HIS A 192 -23.55 -5.90 22.82
C HIS A 192 -24.45 -6.08 21.58
N LEU A 193 -23.87 -6.17 20.38
CA LEU A 193 -24.63 -6.43 19.15
C LEU A 193 -25.24 -7.84 19.15
N MET A 194 -24.51 -8.85 19.62
CA MET A 194 -25.03 -10.21 19.78
C MET A 194 -26.18 -10.25 20.78
N GLN A 195 -26.03 -9.57 21.93
CA GLN A 195 -27.10 -9.46 22.92
C GLN A 195 -28.34 -8.75 22.35
N ASN A 196 -28.16 -7.67 21.60
CA ASN A 196 -29.25 -6.96 20.93
C ASN A 196 -29.91 -7.80 19.83
N SER A 197 -29.12 -8.56 19.06
CA SER A 197 -29.67 -9.49 18.06
C SER A 197 -30.51 -10.56 18.74
N LYS A 198 -30.07 -11.09 19.89
CA LYS A 198 -30.83 -12.08 20.66
C LYS A 198 -32.12 -11.51 21.23
N SER A 199 -32.09 -10.29 21.76
CA SER A 199 -33.30 -9.63 22.28
C SER A 199 -34.27 -9.26 21.16
N MET A 200 -33.77 -8.81 20.00
CA MET A 200 -34.57 -8.55 18.80
C MET A 200 -35.21 -9.83 18.27
N LEU A 201 -34.49 -10.95 18.23
CA LEU A 201 -35.03 -12.24 17.79
C LEU A 201 -36.12 -12.73 18.75
N ALA A 202 -35.92 -12.61 20.07
CA ALA A 202 -36.96 -12.91 21.05
C ALA A 202 -38.19 -11.99 20.91
N ALA A 203 -37.99 -10.71 20.61
CA ALA A 203 -39.08 -9.79 20.32
C ALA A 203 -39.83 -10.16 19.04
N GLN A 204 -39.12 -10.56 17.97
CA GLN A 204 -39.73 -11.02 16.72
C GLN A 204 -40.56 -12.30 16.93
N GLU A 205 -40.06 -13.27 17.69
CA GLU A 205 -40.81 -14.48 18.04
C GLU A 205 -42.09 -14.13 18.84
N ALA A 206 -42.00 -13.19 19.79
CA ALA A 206 -43.15 -12.68 20.52
C ALA A 206 -44.14 -11.93 19.62
N PHE A 207 -43.65 -11.17 18.62
CA PHE A 207 -44.49 -10.51 17.62
C PHE A 207 -45.19 -11.50 16.70
N GLU A 208 -44.51 -12.53 16.22
CA GLU A 208 -45.10 -13.58 15.39
C GLU A 208 -46.21 -14.31 16.14
N SER A 209 -45.96 -14.69 17.40
CA SER A 209 -46.98 -15.29 18.28
C SER A 209 -48.17 -14.35 18.51
N LYS A 210 -47.92 -13.04 18.69
CA LYS A 210 -48.98 -12.03 18.84
C LYS A 210 -49.76 -11.82 17.54
N GLN A 211 -49.10 -11.86 16.40
CA GLN A 211 -49.74 -11.72 15.09
C GLN A 211 -50.60 -12.96 14.77
N ALA A 212 -50.09 -14.17 15.05
CA ALA A 212 -50.85 -15.41 14.91
C ALA A 212 -52.11 -15.41 15.80
N SER A 213 -51.99 -14.98 17.06
CA SER A 213 -53.16 -14.85 17.94
C SER A 213 -54.12 -13.74 17.51
N MET A 214 -53.63 -12.64 16.92
CA MET A 214 -54.47 -11.59 16.33
C MET A 214 -55.22 -12.09 15.09
N PHE A 215 -54.59 -12.87 14.21
CA PHE A 215 -55.27 -13.45 13.05
C PHE A 215 -56.38 -14.43 13.47
N ILE A 216 -56.14 -15.26 14.49
CA ILE A 216 -57.16 -16.13 15.06
C ILE A 216 -58.34 -15.32 15.64
N ALA A 217 -58.04 -14.20 16.31
CA ALA A 217 -59.09 -13.32 16.84
C ALA A 217 -59.90 -12.63 15.73
N LEU A 218 -59.23 -12.18 14.65
CA LEU A 218 -59.88 -11.58 13.49
C LEU A 218 -60.79 -12.58 12.75
N ASP A 219 -60.34 -13.82 12.56
CA ASP A 219 -61.14 -14.85 11.90
C ASP A 219 -62.42 -15.17 12.71
N LYS A 220 -62.29 -15.26 14.05
CA LYS A 220 -63.45 -15.37 14.96
C LYS A 220 -64.38 -14.16 14.89
N LEU A 221 -63.83 -12.95 14.76
CA LEU A 221 -64.63 -11.72 14.63
C LEU A 221 -65.39 -11.70 13.30
N PHE A 222 -64.77 -12.10 12.19
CA PHE A 222 -65.42 -12.20 10.89
C PHE A 222 -66.52 -13.27 10.88
N ALA A 223 -66.27 -14.44 11.48
CA ALA A 223 -67.29 -15.48 11.65
C ALA A 223 -68.49 -14.97 12.45
N LEU A 224 -68.24 -14.25 13.56
CA LEU A 224 -69.30 -13.65 14.38
C LEU A 224 -70.07 -12.55 13.62
N HIS A 225 -69.37 -11.69 12.89
CA HIS A 225 -70.00 -10.63 12.11
C HIS A 225 -70.88 -11.19 10.99
N ASN A 226 -70.42 -12.24 10.30
CA ASN A 226 -71.19 -12.89 9.24
C ASN A 226 -72.45 -13.56 9.81
N ALA A 227 -72.34 -14.23 10.96
CA ALA A 227 -73.49 -14.81 11.66
C ALA A 227 -74.52 -13.73 12.05
N MET A 228 -74.07 -12.60 12.62
CA MET A 228 -74.94 -11.49 13.01
C MET A 228 -75.66 -10.85 11.81
N LEU A 229 -74.96 -10.67 10.68
CA LEU A 229 -75.53 -10.10 9.47
C LEU A 229 -76.64 -11.01 8.90
N LEU A 230 -76.42 -12.33 8.92
CA LEU A 230 -77.40 -13.32 8.49
C LEU A 230 -78.65 -13.30 9.38
N GLU A 231 -78.48 -13.24 10.71
CA GLU A 231 -79.60 -13.13 11.66
C GLU A 231 -80.44 -11.87 11.42
N SER A 232 -79.80 -10.72 11.23
CA SER A 232 -80.48 -9.45 10.94
C SER A 232 -81.32 -9.52 9.66
N ARG A 233 -80.81 -10.16 8.61
CA ARG A 233 -81.48 -10.24 7.31
C ARG A 233 -82.73 -11.12 7.34
N ILE A 234 -82.70 -12.22 8.11
CA ILE A 234 -83.87 -13.08 8.34
C ILE A 234 -84.98 -12.29 9.04
N ILE A 235 -84.64 -11.53 10.09
CA ILE A 235 -85.61 -10.71 10.83
C ILE A 235 -86.26 -9.67 9.90
N LYS A 236 -85.47 -8.98 9.07
CA LYS A 236 -85.99 -7.99 8.13
C LYS A 236 -86.95 -8.59 7.09
N SER A 237 -86.62 -9.77 6.55
CA SER A 237 -87.49 -10.50 5.62
C SER A 237 -88.85 -10.81 6.28
N PHE A 238 -88.83 -11.36 7.50
CA PHE A 238 -90.04 -11.71 8.25
C PHE A 238 -91.03 -10.53 8.38
N PHE A 239 -90.56 -9.32 8.70
CA PHE A 239 -91.42 -8.14 8.80
C PHE A 239 -92.05 -7.73 7.46
N ILE A 240 -91.31 -7.83 6.34
CA ILE A 240 -91.81 -7.46 5.01
C ILE A 240 -92.94 -8.40 4.56
N TYR A 241 -92.76 -9.71 4.73
CA TYR A 241 -93.79 -10.68 4.36
C TYR A 241 -95.01 -10.60 5.26
N SER A 242 -94.83 -10.33 6.57
CA SER A 242 -95.94 -10.06 7.48
C SER A 242 -96.80 -8.89 7.00
N MET A 243 -96.20 -7.76 6.63
CA MET A 243 -96.93 -6.61 6.06
C MET A 243 -97.59 -6.95 4.72
N SER A 244 -96.96 -7.77 3.88
CA SER A 244 -97.51 -8.19 2.59
C SER A 244 -98.79 -9.04 2.74
N ILE A 245 -98.87 -9.89 3.78
CA ILE A 245 -100.10 -10.63 4.12
C ILE A 245 -101.24 -9.66 4.44
N PHE A 246 -100.98 -8.63 5.26
CA PHE A 246 -101.98 -7.61 5.59
C PHE A 246 -102.45 -6.85 4.34
N ILE A 247 -101.53 -6.51 3.43
CA ILE A 247 -101.86 -5.82 2.18
C ILE A 247 -102.73 -6.70 1.28
N ILE A 248 -102.36 -7.97 1.08
CA ILE A 248 -103.17 -8.93 0.30
C ILE A 248 -104.56 -9.11 0.94
N TYR A 249 -104.65 -9.19 2.26
CA TYR A 249 -105.92 -9.27 2.98
C TYR A 249 -106.81 -8.07 2.67
N MET A 250 -106.26 -6.85 2.72
CA MET A 250 -106.99 -5.62 2.42
C MET A 250 -107.48 -5.59 0.97
N PHE A 251 -106.62 -5.88 -0.01
CA PHE A 251 -107.01 -5.84 -1.44
C PHE A 251 -108.01 -6.93 -1.82
N THR A 252 -107.99 -8.07 -1.13
CA THR A 252 -108.87 -9.20 -1.45
C THR A 252 -110.19 -9.17 -0.67
N SER A 253 -110.44 -8.14 0.15
CA SER A 253 -111.67 -8.02 0.97
C SER A 253 -112.93 -7.78 0.13
N THR A 254 -112.78 -7.30 -1.10
CA THR A 254 -113.88 -7.01 -2.04
C THR A 254 -114.46 -8.30 -2.64
N LYS A 255 -115.80 -8.40 -2.76
CA LYS A 255 -116.52 -9.58 -3.29
C LYS A 255 -115.98 -10.08 -4.66
N GLN A 256 -115.49 -9.16 -5.49
CA GLN A 256 -114.95 -9.38 -6.83
C GLN A 256 -113.67 -10.25 -6.90
N THR A 257 -112.92 -10.39 -5.80
CA THR A 257 -111.58 -11.02 -5.80
C THR A 257 -111.43 -12.22 -4.85
N TYR A 258 -112.53 -12.71 -4.27
CA TYR A 258 -112.50 -13.70 -3.19
C TYR A 258 -111.84 -15.04 -3.56
N THR A 259 -112.04 -15.53 -4.79
CA THR A 259 -111.50 -16.83 -5.25
C THR A 259 -109.98 -16.85 -5.40
N VAL A 260 -109.35 -15.68 -5.57
CA VAL A 260 -107.89 -15.57 -5.79
C VAL A 260 -107.10 -15.51 -4.47
N ARG A 261 -107.78 -15.26 -3.34
CA ARG A 261 -107.16 -15.10 -2.01
C ARG A 261 -106.28 -16.27 -1.58
N ALA A 262 -106.81 -17.49 -1.65
CA ALA A 262 -106.10 -18.68 -1.17
C ALA A 262 -104.86 -18.98 -2.04
N ARG A 263 -104.96 -18.77 -3.36
CA ARG A 263 -103.84 -18.96 -4.29
C ARG A 263 -102.70 -17.97 -4.02
N LEU A 264 -103.02 -16.70 -3.74
CA LEU A 264 -102.02 -15.68 -3.42
C LEU A 264 -101.30 -15.96 -2.09
N TYR A 265 -102.00 -16.46 -1.07
CA TYR A 265 -101.35 -16.84 0.19
C TYR A 265 -100.42 -18.05 0.07
N ILE A 266 -100.83 -19.08 -0.69
CA ILE A 266 -99.95 -20.21 -0.98
C ILE A 266 -98.70 -19.74 -1.74
N GLY A 267 -98.88 -18.86 -2.74
CA GLY A 267 -97.77 -18.26 -3.47
C GLY A 267 -96.83 -17.45 -2.57
N LEU A 268 -97.37 -16.60 -1.70
CA LEU A 268 -96.57 -15.79 -0.78
C LEU A 268 -95.76 -16.65 0.20
N CYS A 269 -96.39 -17.68 0.80
CA CYS A 269 -95.70 -18.61 1.69
C CYS A 269 -94.58 -19.38 0.96
N ALA A 270 -94.82 -19.83 -0.27
CA ALA A 270 -93.80 -20.48 -1.09
C ALA A 270 -92.62 -19.54 -1.38
N THR A 271 -92.88 -18.27 -1.73
CA THR A 271 -91.82 -17.29 -1.97
C THR A 271 -91.00 -16.98 -0.72
N PHE A 272 -91.64 -16.91 0.46
CA PHE A 272 -90.95 -16.72 1.73
C PHE A 272 -90.02 -17.90 2.06
N LEU A 273 -90.48 -19.14 1.88
CA LEU A 273 -89.65 -20.34 2.12
C LEU A 273 -88.46 -20.41 1.15
N ILE A 274 -88.67 -20.09 -0.13
CA ILE A 274 -87.60 -20.00 -1.13
C ILE A 274 -86.59 -18.92 -0.73
N GLU A 275 -87.04 -17.75 -0.29
CA GLU A 275 -86.16 -16.68 0.14
C GLU A 275 -85.30 -17.09 1.35
N VAL A 276 -85.90 -17.72 2.36
CA VAL A 276 -85.17 -18.24 3.53
C VAL A 276 -84.18 -19.34 3.14
N ALA A 277 -84.53 -20.20 2.18
CA ALA A 277 -83.64 -21.24 1.68
C ALA A 277 -82.43 -20.64 0.93
N VAL A 278 -82.66 -19.67 0.04
CA VAL A 278 -81.59 -18.94 -0.67
C VAL A 278 -80.68 -18.21 0.34
N LEU A 279 -81.25 -17.65 1.41
CA LEU A 279 -80.50 -16.97 2.47
C LEU A 279 -79.59 -17.90 3.28
N ARG A 280 -80.00 -19.15 3.54
CA ARG A 280 -79.20 -20.13 4.27
C ARG A 280 -78.17 -20.87 3.41
N ILE A 281 -78.49 -21.13 2.13
CA ILE A 281 -77.67 -21.97 1.24
C ILE A 281 -76.62 -21.14 0.51
N THR A 282 -76.90 -19.87 0.20
CA THR A 282 -75.97 -18.99 -0.56
C THR A 282 -75.27 -18.03 0.39
N THR A 283 -74.19 -18.49 1.03
CA THR A 283 -73.42 -17.70 2.01
C THR A 283 -72.26 -16.91 1.41
N ASN A 284 -71.95 -17.09 0.11
CA ASN A 284 -70.65 -16.67 -0.44
C ASN A 284 -70.66 -15.47 -1.39
N ASP A 285 -71.81 -14.92 -1.80
CA ASP A 285 -71.81 -13.73 -2.65
C ASP A 285 -73.01 -12.83 -2.40
N ILE A 286 -72.79 -11.76 -1.61
CA ILE A 286 -73.84 -10.85 -1.13
C ILE A 286 -74.52 -10.14 -2.31
N GLU A 287 -73.76 -9.83 -3.36
CA GLU A 287 -74.24 -9.09 -4.52
C GLU A 287 -75.15 -9.95 -5.42
N GLN A 288 -74.73 -11.19 -5.70
CA GLN A 288 -75.56 -12.15 -6.45
C GLN A 288 -76.81 -12.54 -5.65
N GLN A 289 -76.68 -12.69 -4.34
CA GLN A 289 -77.80 -12.99 -3.46
C GLN A 289 -78.83 -11.87 -3.44
N ALA A 290 -78.39 -10.61 -3.37
CA ALA A 290 -79.29 -9.46 -3.44
C ALA A 290 -80.00 -9.35 -4.80
N TRP A 291 -79.27 -9.59 -5.89
CA TRP A 291 -79.82 -9.60 -7.24
C TRP A 291 -80.87 -10.70 -7.44
N LEU A 292 -80.54 -11.94 -7.06
CA LEU A 292 -81.45 -13.10 -7.16
C LEU A 292 -82.73 -12.89 -6.32
N LEU A 293 -82.57 -12.35 -5.12
CA LEU A 293 -83.66 -12.13 -4.19
C LEU A 293 -84.60 -11.00 -4.68
N ASN A 294 -84.05 -9.95 -5.30
CA ASN A 294 -84.86 -8.91 -5.94
C ASN A 294 -85.61 -9.43 -7.18
N LEU A 295 -84.99 -10.32 -7.96
CA LEU A 295 -85.63 -10.96 -9.11
C LEU A 295 -86.84 -11.82 -8.69
N ILE A 296 -86.68 -12.66 -7.65
CA ILE A 296 -87.76 -13.50 -7.10
C ILE A 296 -88.93 -12.63 -6.62
N ARG A 297 -88.64 -11.56 -5.87
CA ARG A 297 -89.66 -10.62 -5.39
C ARG A 297 -90.39 -9.93 -6.54
N SER A 298 -89.67 -9.46 -7.56
CA SER A 298 -90.25 -8.79 -8.73
C SER A 298 -91.17 -9.71 -9.52
N LEU A 299 -90.75 -10.96 -9.77
CA LEU A 299 -91.57 -11.96 -10.46
C LEU A 299 -92.87 -12.25 -9.69
N PHE A 300 -92.80 -12.37 -8.36
CA PHE A 300 -93.99 -12.61 -7.54
C PHE A 300 -94.97 -11.43 -7.59
N VAL A 301 -94.48 -10.20 -7.50
CA VAL A 301 -95.33 -9.00 -7.60
C VAL A 301 -96.00 -8.93 -8.98
N LEU A 302 -95.26 -9.23 -10.05
CA LEU A 302 -95.79 -9.25 -11.41
C LEU A 302 -96.87 -10.33 -11.58
N LEU A 303 -96.61 -11.56 -11.12
CA LEU A 303 -97.59 -12.65 -11.16
C LEU A 303 -98.85 -12.33 -10.33
N SER A 304 -98.67 -11.76 -9.14
CA SER A 304 -99.77 -11.34 -8.28
C SER A 304 -100.62 -10.24 -8.94
N SER A 305 -99.98 -9.24 -9.55
CA SER A 305 -100.68 -8.16 -10.26
C SER A 305 -101.46 -8.67 -11.48
N LEU A 306 -100.90 -9.61 -12.26
CA LEU A 306 -101.60 -10.28 -13.35
C LEU A 306 -102.79 -11.10 -12.85
N GLN A 307 -102.64 -11.82 -11.75
CA GLN A 307 -103.74 -12.58 -11.13
C GLN A 307 -104.85 -11.66 -10.63
N PHE A 308 -104.52 -10.53 -10.00
CA PHE A 308 -105.49 -9.51 -9.62
C PHE A 308 -106.19 -8.89 -10.83
N LEU A 309 -105.44 -8.51 -11.88
CA LEU A 309 -106.00 -7.92 -13.09
C LEU A 309 -106.94 -8.90 -13.81
N HIS A 310 -106.55 -10.17 -13.91
CA HIS A 310 -107.38 -11.23 -14.48
C HIS A 310 -108.67 -11.44 -13.68
N ALA A 311 -108.58 -11.38 -12.35
CA ALA A 311 -109.76 -11.49 -11.47
C ALA A 311 -110.72 -10.32 -11.67
N ILE A 312 -110.19 -9.09 -11.81
CA ILE A 312 -111.00 -7.90 -12.08
C ILE A 312 -111.65 -8.00 -13.48
N PHE A 313 -110.91 -8.42 -14.50
CA PHE A 313 -111.41 -8.47 -15.87
C PHE A 313 -112.42 -9.61 -16.12
N THR A 314 -112.20 -10.78 -15.50
CA THR A 314 -113.10 -11.94 -15.62
C THR A 314 -114.33 -11.82 -14.71
N TYR A 315 -114.41 -10.75 -13.91
CA TYR A 315 -115.59 -10.47 -13.11
C TYR A 315 -116.75 -10.01 -14.00
N ARG A 316 -117.59 -10.98 -14.37
CA ARG A 316 -118.87 -10.72 -15.01
C ARG A 316 -119.90 -10.53 -13.91
N ASP A 317 -120.53 -9.36 -13.87
CA ASP A 317 -121.51 -9.01 -12.84
C ASP A 317 -122.81 -9.81 -13.05
N TYR A 318 -122.84 -11.00 -12.43
CA TYR A 318 -123.98 -11.91 -12.51
C TYR A 318 -125.22 -11.35 -11.81
N GLU A 319 -125.08 -10.40 -10.88
CA GLU A 319 -126.23 -9.75 -10.23
C GLU A 319 -126.92 -8.78 -11.21
N VAL A 320 -126.16 -7.97 -11.96
CA VAL A 320 -126.69 -7.05 -12.98
C VAL A 320 -127.29 -7.80 -14.19
N LEU A 321 -126.67 -8.88 -14.63
CA LEU A 321 -127.20 -9.70 -15.74
C LEU A 321 -128.52 -10.39 -15.35
N ASN A 322 -128.60 -10.90 -14.12
CA ASN A 322 -129.83 -11.49 -13.60
C ASN A 322 -130.94 -10.43 -13.45
N HIS A 323 -130.61 -9.22 -12.98
CA HIS A 323 -131.57 -8.12 -12.92
C HIS A 323 -132.10 -7.76 -14.31
N HIS A 324 -131.21 -7.62 -15.30
CA HIS A 324 -131.61 -7.33 -16.68
C HIS A 324 -132.48 -8.45 -17.28
N MET A 325 -132.17 -9.71 -17.01
CA MET A 325 -132.97 -10.85 -17.46
C MET A 325 -134.38 -10.85 -16.82
N ILE A 326 -134.48 -10.55 -15.52
CA ILE A 326 -135.76 -10.40 -14.82
C ILE A 326 -136.55 -9.20 -15.36
N GLN A 327 -135.89 -8.08 -15.63
CA GLN A 327 -136.53 -6.88 -16.20
C GLN A 327 -137.05 -7.13 -17.61
N THR A 328 -136.29 -7.85 -18.43
CA THR A 328 -136.70 -8.26 -19.79
C THR A 328 -137.90 -9.22 -19.74
N LEU A 329 -137.95 -10.14 -18.77
CA LEU A 329 -139.10 -11.01 -18.54
C LEU A 329 -140.34 -10.23 -18.08
N ILE A 330 -140.16 -9.25 -17.18
CA ILE A 330 -141.26 -8.39 -16.69
C ILE A 330 -141.84 -7.52 -17.81
N ASP A 331 -141.01 -6.93 -18.66
CA ASP A 331 -141.48 -6.13 -19.79
C ASP A 331 -142.22 -7.00 -20.82
N LYS A 332 -141.73 -8.22 -21.09
CA LYS A 332 -142.39 -9.18 -21.98
C LYS A 332 -143.75 -9.65 -21.44
N VAL A 333 -143.87 -9.80 -20.11
CA VAL A 333 -145.14 -10.12 -19.43
C VAL A 333 -146.12 -8.95 -19.46
N ASN A 334 -145.65 -7.72 -19.26
CA ASN A 334 -146.50 -6.52 -19.34
C ASN A 334 -147.03 -6.25 -20.76
N ASP A 335 -146.23 -6.50 -21.80
CA ASP A 335 -146.68 -6.37 -23.19
C ASP A 335 -147.77 -7.40 -23.55
N MET A 336 -147.67 -8.63 -23.03
CA MET A 336 -148.72 -9.64 -23.16
C MET A 336 -149.99 -9.28 -22.38
N GLN A 337 -149.86 -8.66 -21.21
CA GLN A 337 -151.01 -8.26 -20.38
C GLN A 337 -151.75 -7.05 -20.96
N ARG A 338 -151.05 -6.11 -21.60
CA ARG A 338 -151.64 -4.96 -22.29
C ARG A 338 -152.33 -5.34 -23.61
N ASN A 339 -151.83 -6.36 -24.31
CA ASN A 339 -152.55 -6.96 -25.45
C ASN A 339 -153.82 -7.74 -25.03
N LYS A 340 -153.93 -8.12 -23.75
CA LYS A 340 -155.09 -8.82 -23.17
C LYS A 340 -156.24 -7.88 -22.78
N GLU A 341 -155.97 -6.57 -22.59
CA GLU A 341 -156.98 -5.56 -22.23
C GLU A 341 -157.76 -4.97 -23.42
N LEU A 342 -157.33 -5.23 -24.67
CA LEU A 342 -157.93 -4.67 -25.90
C LEU A 342 -158.88 -5.64 -26.66
N LEU A 343 -159.07 -6.86 -26.16
CA LEU A 343 -159.93 -7.89 -26.77
C LEU A 343 -161.16 -8.18 -25.86
N TRP A 344 -162.27 -7.49 -26.13
CA TRP A 344 -163.69 -7.85 -25.84
C TRP A 344 -164.24 -7.60 -24.40
N GLU A 345 -164.81 -6.42 -24.10
CA GLU A 345 -166.23 -6.09 -24.37
C GLU A 345 -166.78 -6.62 -25.70
N THR A 346 -167.33 -7.84 -25.72
CA THR A 346 -168.47 -8.33 -26.54
C THR A 346 -168.73 -9.77 -26.10
N GLU A 347 -169.99 -10.08 -25.81
CA GLU A 347 -170.48 -11.34 -25.24
C GLU A 347 -170.14 -12.58 -26.09
N SER A 348 -169.70 -13.67 -25.43
CA SER A 348 -170.17 -15.06 -25.62
C SER A 348 -169.22 -16.05 -24.92
N GLU A 349 -169.79 -17.11 -24.36
CA GLU A 349 -169.23 -18.06 -23.42
C GLU A 349 -168.01 -18.85 -23.94
N VAL A 350 -166.97 -18.86 -23.10
CA VAL A 350 -166.11 -20.01 -22.72
C VAL A 350 -166.17 -21.27 -23.62
N ASN A 351 -165.04 -21.60 -24.26
CA ASN A 351 -164.34 -22.87 -23.98
C ASN A 351 -162.82 -22.74 -24.25
N TRP A 352 -162.05 -23.04 -23.20
CA TRP A 352 -160.59 -22.90 -23.07
C TRP A 352 -159.88 -24.23 -23.35
N SER A 353 -159.79 -24.67 -24.61
CA SER A 353 -159.10 -25.95 -24.91
C SER A 353 -158.64 -26.13 -26.38
N SER A 354 -158.05 -25.13 -27.03
CA SER A 354 -157.41 -25.42 -28.35
C SER A 354 -156.23 -24.53 -28.80
N TRP A 355 -155.58 -23.75 -27.93
CA TRP A 355 -154.46 -22.87 -28.34
C TRP A 355 -153.13 -23.17 -27.65
N VAL A 356 -153.05 -24.32 -26.96
CA VAL A 356 -151.77 -24.97 -26.62
C VAL A 356 -151.44 -25.91 -27.78
N GLU A 357 -150.84 -25.36 -28.84
CA GLU A 357 -149.90 -26.00 -29.77
C GLU A 357 -149.68 -25.11 -30.99
N THR A 358 -148.71 -24.19 -30.91
CA THR A 358 -147.72 -24.00 -32.00
C THR A 358 -146.47 -23.29 -31.47
N GLU A 359 -145.43 -24.09 -31.24
CA GLU A 359 -144.00 -23.80 -31.45
C GLU A 359 -143.28 -22.73 -30.59
N LEU A 360 -142.68 -23.22 -29.49
CA LEU A 360 -141.29 -22.91 -29.11
C LEU A 360 -140.55 -24.25 -28.87
N PRO A 361 -139.36 -24.44 -29.45
CA PRO A 361 -138.65 -25.72 -29.42
C PRO A 361 -137.76 -25.83 -28.16
N GLU A 362 -137.93 -26.90 -27.40
CA GLU A 362 -136.89 -27.46 -26.53
C GLU A 362 -136.64 -28.90 -27.01
N GLU A 363 -135.85 -28.99 -28.08
CA GLU A 363 -135.04 -30.17 -28.38
C GLU A 363 -133.58 -29.79 -28.11
N VAL A 364 -132.76 -30.85 -28.00
CA VAL A 364 -131.32 -30.86 -27.73
C VAL A 364 -131.08 -31.06 -26.23
N ASP A 365 -131.22 -32.28 -25.70
CA ASP A 365 -130.42 -33.47 -26.07
C ASP A 365 -128.96 -33.11 -26.31
N TYR A 366 -128.15 -33.14 -25.25
CA TYR A 366 -126.83 -33.78 -25.28
C TYR A 366 -126.58 -34.29 -23.86
N LEU A 367 -126.75 -35.60 -23.64
CA LEU A 367 -125.72 -36.62 -23.83
C LEU A 367 -124.42 -36.28 -23.08
N GLU A 368 -124.00 -37.28 -22.29
CA GLU A 368 -122.68 -37.41 -21.68
C GLU A 368 -122.41 -36.57 -20.44
N ASP A 369 -122.95 -37.06 -19.32
CA ASP A 369 -122.33 -36.97 -18.01
C ASP A 369 -121.31 -38.13 -17.88
N PRO A 370 -119.98 -37.91 -17.90
CA PRO A 370 -119.02 -38.92 -17.52
C PRO A 370 -118.55 -38.70 -16.08
N ASP A 371 -118.87 -39.72 -15.28
CA ASP A 371 -118.16 -40.18 -14.09
C ASP A 371 -118.19 -39.33 -12.82
N TYR A 372 -119.29 -39.47 -12.09
CA TYR A 372 -119.22 -39.52 -10.63
C TYR A 372 -120.21 -40.52 -10.00
N MET A 373 -119.77 -41.78 -9.79
CA MET A 373 -120.17 -42.76 -8.74
C MET A 373 -119.56 -44.13 -9.14
N TYR A 374 -119.01 -45.02 -8.31
CA TYR A 374 -119.08 -45.34 -6.88
C TYR A 374 -117.80 -46.16 -6.50
N PRO A 375 -117.35 -46.19 -5.23
CA PRO A 375 -116.22 -47.01 -4.80
C PRO A 375 -116.65 -48.40 -4.26
N GLU A 376 -116.24 -49.50 -4.90
CA GLU A 376 -116.33 -50.91 -4.44
C GLU A 376 -115.77 -51.80 -5.59
N GLU A 377 -115.04 -52.90 -5.47
CA GLU A 377 -114.74 -53.90 -4.43
C GLU A 377 -113.21 -54.17 -4.48
N VAL A 378 -112.42 -54.08 -3.41
CA VAL A 378 -112.31 -55.07 -2.33
C VAL A 378 -112.50 -56.51 -2.81
N GLY A 379 -111.42 -57.04 -3.38
CA GLY A 379 -111.03 -58.42 -3.09
C GLY A 379 -110.82 -58.55 -1.58
N GLU A 380 -111.90 -58.95 -0.91
CA GLU A 380 -111.91 -60.01 0.10
C GLU A 380 -110.87 -59.87 1.25
N ASN A 381 -111.31 -59.27 2.37
CA ASN A 381 -111.86 -60.05 3.49
C ASN A 381 -111.94 -59.22 4.78
N SER A 382 -113.16 -59.15 5.33
CA SER A 382 -113.46 -58.52 6.62
C SER A 382 -113.40 -59.52 7.78
N ILE A 383 -112.78 -59.06 8.88
CA ILE A 383 -113.23 -59.21 10.28
C ILE A 383 -113.33 -60.65 10.88
N ILE A 384 -112.44 -60.89 11.85
CA ILE A 384 -112.68 -61.49 13.19
C ILE A 384 -113.60 -62.72 13.28
N SER A 385 -113.04 -63.88 13.68
CA SER A 385 -113.50 -64.61 14.88
C SER A 385 -112.67 -65.84 15.27
N THR A 386 -112.50 -65.98 16.59
CA THR A 386 -112.28 -67.20 17.41
C THR A 386 -110.89 -67.87 17.50
N ASN A 387 -110.36 -67.85 18.75
CA ASN A 387 -109.76 -68.95 19.53
C ASN A 387 -108.59 -69.75 18.91
N SER A 388 -107.41 -69.94 19.54
CA SER A 388 -107.14 -70.18 20.96
C SER A 388 -105.62 -70.27 21.26
N ILE A 389 -105.21 -69.69 22.40
CA ILE A 389 -104.19 -70.19 23.38
C ILE A 389 -102.72 -70.19 22.90
N THR A 390 -101.83 -69.37 23.47
CA THR A 390 -101.24 -69.61 24.81
C THR A 390 -101.05 -68.35 25.67
N ARG A 391 -101.46 -68.52 26.93
CA ARG A 391 -101.37 -67.60 28.08
C ARG A 391 -99.93 -67.23 28.48
N LYS A 392 -99.72 -65.97 28.90
CA LYS A 392 -99.63 -65.62 30.35
C LYS A 392 -99.67 -64.09 30.60
N TYR A 393 -100.69 -63.72 31.37
CA TYR A 393 -100.96 -62.54 32.22
C TYR A 393 -99.75 -62.08 33.09
N ASP A 394 -99.67 -60.92 33.75
CA ASP A 394 -100.57 -59.77 33.96
C ASP A 394 -99.76 -58.57 34.55
N LEU A 395 -100.21 -57.36 34.22
CA LEU A 395 -100.40 -56.13 35.03
C LEU A 395 -99.38 -55.60 36.07
N ARG A 396 -98.96 -54.33 35.83
CA ARG A 396 -98.85 -53.15 36.76
C ARG A 396 -97.85 -53.26 37.96
N SER A 397 -97.22 -52.21 38.49
CA SER A 397 -97.39 -50.74 38.41
C SER A 397 -96.16 -49.99 38.99
N ARG A 398 -96.04 -48.72 38.59
CA ARG A 398 -95.61 -47.52 39.36
C ARG A 398 -94.15 -47.29 39.76
N TYR A 399 -93.64 -46.18 39.23
CA TYR A 399 -93.07 -45.03 39.95
C TYR A 399 -93.13 -45.05 41.49
N ARG A 400 -91.98 -44.87 42.14
CA ARG A 400 -91.60 -43.71 42.99
C ARG A 400 -90.32 -44.02 43.77
N GLY A 401 -89.49 -43.00 43.98
CA GLY A 401 -88.41 -43.00 44.97
C GLY A 401 -87.10 -42.57 44.36
#